data_AF-A0A5C5Q2F3-F1
#
_entry.id   AF-A0A5C5Q2F3-F1
#
_cell.length_a   1.000
_cell.length_b   1.000
_cell.length_c   1.000
_cell.angle_alpha   90.00
_cell.angle_beta   90.00
_cell.angle_gamma   90.00
#
_symmetry.space_group_name_H-M   'P 1'
#
loop_
_entity.id
_entity.type
_entity.pdbx_description
1 polymer ?
#
loop_
_entity_poly.entity_id
_entity_poly.type
_entity_poly.pdbx_seq_one_letter_code
_entity_poly.pdbx_strand_id
1 'polypeptide(L)'
;MTLKNSVSDYTEKEFVRLLQRIIGNDASEEEENKLVHHFNTLCGHPAGSDLIFYPEDGADDSAEGITQTVKVNRPGFRRHLHALN
;
A
#
# COMPACT_ATOMS: atom_id res chain seq x y z
N MET A 1 7.54 4.02 11.41
CA MET A 1 8.06 3.37 10.18
C MET A 1 8.82 4.41 9.36
N THR A 2 9.65 4.01 8.39
CA THR A 2 10.30 4.95 7.45
C THR A 2 9.54 4.95 6.13
N LEU A 3 9.08 6.12 5.66
CA LEU A 3 8.40 6.25 4.36
C LEU A 3 9.43 6.31 3.23
N LYS A 4 9.16 5.57 2.15
CA LYS A 4 9.97 5.53 0.94
C LYS A 4 9.24 6.17 -0.24
N ASN A 5 10.00 6.76 -1.15
CA ASN A 5 9.45 7.62 -2.22
C ASN A 5 8.94 6.83 -3.43
N SER A 6 9.38 5.58 -3.61
CA SER A 6 8.91 4.71 -4.68
C SER A 6 8.33 3.43 -4.11
N VAL A 7 7.31 2.89 -4.77
CA VAL A 7 6.74 1.59 -4.41
C VAL A 7 7.77 0.47 -4.59
N SER A 8 8.71 0.64 -5.54
CA SER A 8 9.79 -0.32 -5.79
C SER A 8 10.82 -0.37 -4.67
N ASP A 9 10.87 0.64 -3.79
CA ASP A 9 11.77 0.66 -2.64
C ASP A 9 11.18 -0.12 -1.46
N TYR A 10 9.88 -0.44 -1.49
CA TYR A 10 9.21 -1.24 -0.47
C TYR A 10 9.36 -2.73 -0.76
N THR A 11 9.73 -3.48 0.27
CA THR A 11 9.39 -4.90 0.32
C THR A 11 7.90 -5.07 0.58
N GLU A 12 7.34 -6.22 0.18
CA GLU A 12 5.93 -6.54 0.42
C GLU A 12 5.55 -6.41 1.90
N LYS A 13 6.41 -6.91 2.80
CA LYS A 13 6.19 -6.80 4.26
C LYS A 13 6.18 -5.36 4.77
N GLU A 14 6.99 -4.47 4.18
CA GLU A 14 6.97 -3.05 4.56
C GLU A 14 5.73 -2.35 4.04
N PHE A 15 5.27 -2.68 2.83
CA PHE A 15 4.05 -2.11 2.26
C PHE A 15 2.79 -2.58 3.02
N VAL A 16 2.73 -3.87 3.38
CA VAL A 16 1.68 -4.40 4.26
C VAL A 16 1.69 -3.68 5.60
N ARG A 17 2.85 -3.42 6.21
CA ARG A 17 2.93 -2.64 7.47
C ARG A 17 2.48 -1.19 7.32
N LEU A 18 2.74 -0.57 6.18
CA LEU A 18 2.21 0.77 5.88
C LEU A 18 0.67 0.73 5.89
N LEU A 19 0.07 -0.22 5.17
CA LEU A 19 -1.39 -0.39 5.12
C LEU A 19 -1.98 -0.75 6.48
N GLN A 20 -1.35 -1.65 7.24
CA GLN A 20 -1.77 -1.98 8.61
C GLN A 20 -1.76 -0.77 9.53
N ARG A 21 -0.86 0.20 9.35
CA ARG A 21 -0.87 1.45 10.13
C ARG A 21 -1.97 2.42 9.69
N ILE A 22 -2.39 2.38 8.42
CA ILE A 22 -3.53 3.18 7.94
C ILE A 22 -4.85 2.57 8.43
N ILE A 23 -4.97 1.24 8.32
CA ILE A 23 -6.16 0.48 8.73
C ILE A 23 -6.26 0.40 10.27
N GLY A 24 -5.11 0.32 10.94
CA GLY A 24 -5.00 0.35 12.39
C GLY A 24 -5.43 1.71 12.91
N ASN A 25 -6.55 1.75 13.63
CA ASN A 25 -7.13 2.96 14.23
C ASN A 25 -6.33 3.47 15.45
N ASP A 26 -5.00 3.41 15.37
CA ASP A 26 -4.04 3.74 16.42
C ASP A 26 -3.09 4.88 16.02
N ALA A 27 -3.30 5.47 14.85
CA ALA A 27 -2.67 6.71 14.40
C ALA A 27 -3.50 7.93 14.84
N SER A 28 -2.84 9.09 14.99
CA SER A 28 -3.58 10.35 15.07
C SER A 28 -4.16 10.69 13.69
N GLU A 29 -5.21 11.50 13.62
CA GLU A 29 -5.80 11.96 12.36
C GLU A 29 -4.76 12.63 11.43
N GLU A 30 -3.82 13.40 12.01
CA GLU A 30 -2.73 14.02 11.25
C GLU A 30 -1.76 12.98 10.67
N GLU A 31 -1.44 11.94 11.44
CA GLU A 31 -0.58 10.86 10.98
C GLU A 31 -1.29 10.02 9.90
N GLU A 32 -2.55 9.65 10.13
CA GLU A 32 -3.37 8.91 9.18
C GLU A 32 -3.45 9.65 7.84
N ASN A 33 -3.78 10.95 7.86
CA ASN A 33 -3.83 11.79 6.65
C ASN A 33 -2.49 11.79 5.89
N LYS A 34 -1.36 11.85 6.59
CA LYS A 34 -0.03 11.78 5.96
C LYS A 34 0.20 10.42 5.31
N LEU A 35 -0.19 9.33 5.96
CA LEU A 35 0.00 7.97 5.45
C LEU A 35 -0.92 7.67 4.27
N VAL A 36 -2.17 8.12 4.30
CA VAL A 36 -3.14 8.01 3.20
C VAL A 36 -2.64 8.81 1.99
N HIS A 37 -2.19 10.04 2.20
CA HIS A 37 -1.59 10.84 1.13
C HIS A 37 -0.37 10.13 0.53
N HIS A 38 0.52 9.61 1.39
CA HIS A 38 1.69 8.85 0.95
C HIS A 38 1.29 7.62 0.12
N PHE A 39 0.32 6.83 0.58
CA PHE A 39 -0.19 5.68 -0.15
C PHE A 39 -0.71 6.07 -1.54
N ASN A 40 -1.46 7.17 -1.67
CA ASN A 40 -1.97 7.64 -2.96
C ASN A 40 -0.85 7.96 -3.96
N THR A 41 0.30 8.48 -3.51
CA THR A 41 1.46 8.69 -4.40
C THR A 41 2.11 7.37 -4.88
N LEU A 42 1.97 6.30 -4.11
CA LEU A 42 2.56 4.99 -4.38
C LEU A 42 1.63 4.02 -5.11
N CYS A 43 0.33 4.10 -4.88
CA CYS A 43 -0.66 3.10 -5.26
C CYS A 43 -0.72 2.89 -6.78
N GLY A 44 -0.75 3.98 -7.56
CA GLY A 44 -0.86 3.92 -9.02
C GLY A 44 -2.17 3.34 -9.55
N HIS A 45 -3.05 2.83 -8.69
CA HIS A 45 -4.41 2.46 -9.02
C HIS A 45 -5.30 3.72 -9.05
N PRO A 46 -6.23 3.87 -10.01
CA PRO A 46 -7.09 5.05 -10.11
C PRO A 46 -7.97 5.27 -8.88
N ALA A 47 -8.38 4.21 -8.18
CA ALA A 47 -9.16 4.31 -6.96
C ALA A 47 -8.36 4.83 -5.75
N GLY A 48 -7.02 4.78 -5.79
CA GLY A 48 -6.19 5.27 -4.68
C GLY A 48 -6.63 4.71 -3.32
N SER A 49 -6.81 5.60 -2.35
CA SER A 49 -7.25 5.31 -0.97
C SER A 49 -8.67 4.75 -0.87
N ASP A 50 -9.48 4.81 -1.93
CA ASP A 50 -10.79 4.16 -1.94
C ASP A 50 -10.65 2.64 -1.82
N LEU A 51 -9.51 2.07 -2.22
CA LEU A 51 -9.18 0.66 -1.96
C LEU A 51 -9.16 0.31 -0.46
N ILE A 52 -8.97 1.30 0.42
CA ILE A 52 -8.90 1.14 1.87
C ILE A 52 -10.25 1.49 2.52
N PHE A 53 -10.85 2.62 2.14
CA PHE A 53 -12.02 3.16 2.83
C PHE A 53 -13.36 2.78 2.19
N TYR A 54 -13.37 2.45 0.90
CA TYR A 54 -14.55 2.15 0.11
C TYR A 54 -14.28 0.97 -0.84
N PRO A 55 -13.89 -0.21 -0.31
CA PRO A 55 -13.61 -1.36 -1.13
C PRO A 55 -14.85 -1.79 -1.93
N GLU A 56 -14.64 -2.30 -3.15
CA GLU A 56 -15.71 -2.92 -3.93
C GLU A 56 -16.28 -4.16 -3.21
N ASP A 57 -17.55 -4.46 -3.45
CA ASP A 57 -18.21 -5.63 -2.84
C ASP A 57 -17.43 -6.92 -3.17
N GLY A 58 -16.96 -7.60 -2.12
CA GLY A 58 -16.20 -8.84 -2.24
C GLY A 58 -14.70 -8.67 -2.54
N ALA A 59 -14.19 -7.44 -2.59
CA ALA A 59 -12.74 -7.19 -2.61
C ALA A 59 -12.08 -7.64 -1.30
N ASP A 60 -10.84 -8.12 -1.40
CA ASP A 60 -9.99 -8.36 -0.22
C ASP A 60 -9.38 -7.02 0.23
N ASP A 61 -10.04 -6.39 1.21
CA ASP A 61 -9.67 -5.12 1.81
C ASP A 61 -8.64 -5.25 2.96
N SER A 62 -8.12 -6.46 3.16
CA SER A 62 -6.97 -6.65 4.04
C SER A 62 -5.73 -5.92 3.49
N ALA A 63 -4.77 -5.63 4.37
CA ALA A 63 -3.49 -5.05 3.97
C ALA A 63 -2.79 -5.91 2.91
N GLU A 64 -2.87 -7.24 3.03
CA GLU A 64 -2.34 -8.21 2.08
C GLU A 64 -3.07 -8.17 0.72
N GLY A 65 -4.41 -8.13 0.74
CA GLY A 65 -5.26 -8.03 -0.45
C GLY A 65 -4.99 -6.77 -1.26
N ILE A 66 -5.03 -5.61 -0.59
CA ILE A 66 -4.73 -4.31 -1.20
C ILE A 66 -3.30 -4.28 -1.75
N THR A 67 -2.34 -4.90 -1.05
CA THR A 67 -0.96 -5.04 -1.55
C THR A 67 -0.93 -5.80 -2.88
N GLN A 68 -1.68 -6.89 -3.03
CA GLN A 68 -1.75 -7.59 -4.33
C GLN A 68 -2.40 -6.74 -5.43
N THR A 69 -3.46 -5.99 -5.11
CA THR A 69 -4.10 -5.08 -6.08
C THR A 69 -3.11 -4.04 -6.61
N VAL A 70 -2.33 -3.42 -5.74
CA VAL A 70 -1.28 -2.45 -6.12
C VAL A 70 -0.18 -3.11 -6.96
N LYS A 71 0.21 -4.35 -6.62
CA LYS A 71 1.23 -5.13 -7.35
C LYS A 71 0.85 -5.41 -8.80
N VAL A 72 -0.41 -5.71 -9.07
CA VAL A 72 -0.91 -5.97 -10.43
C VAL A 72 -0.90 -4.69 -11.28
N ASN A 73 -1.20 -3.55 -10.67
CA ASN A 73 -1.36 -2.27 -11.36
C ASN A 73 -0.04 -1.48 -11.56
N ARG A 74 1.07 -1.91 -10.95
CA ARG A 74 2.41 -1.33 -11.19
C ARG A 74 3.40 -2.36 -11.73
N PRO A 75 3.78 -2.30 -13.03
CA PRO A 75 4.76 -3.22 -13.63
C PRO A 75 6.19 -3.14 -13.05
N GLY A 76 6.47 -2.23 -12.10
CA GLY A 76 7.74 -2.10 -11.37
C GLY A 76 7.86 -2.91 -10.07
N PHE A 77 6.74 -3.33 -9.46
CA PHE A 77 6.78 -4.07 -8.18
C PHE A 77 7.38 -5.48 -8.34
N ARG A 78 7.33 -6.04 -9.56
CA ARG A 78 7.76 -7.41 -9.86
C ARG A 78 9.26 -7.58 -10.15
N ARG A 79 10.11 -6.53 -10.10
CA ARG A 79 11.49 -6.60 -10.64
C ARG A 79 12.64 -6.85 -9.64
N HIS A 80 12.40 -7.09 -8.35
CA HIS A 80 13.51 -7.34 -7.39
C HIS A 80 13.54 -8.73 -6.72
N LEU A 81 12.76 -9.72 -7.20
CA LEU A 81 12.72 -11.06 -6.59
C LEU A 81 13.61 -12.12 -7.25
N HIS A 82 14.50 -11.74 -8.18
CA HIS A 82 15.40 -12.68 -8.85
C HIS A 82 16.90 -12.36 -8.72
N ALA A 83 17.30 -11.54 -7.75
CA ALA A 83 18.72 -11.19 -7.54
C ALA A 83 19.34 -11.71 -6.24
N LEU A 84 18.79 -12.78 -5.66
CA LEU A 84 19.44 -13.55 -4.58
C LEU A 84 19.07 -15.03 -4.70
N ASN A 85 19.77 -15.75 -5.58
CA ASN A 85 20.08 -17.17 -5.49
C ASN A 85 21.41 -17.42 -6.19
#